data_AF-A0A536RYL6-F1
#
_entry.id   AF-A0A536RYL6-F1
#
_cell.length_a   1.000
_cell.length_b   1.000
_cell.length_c   1.000
_cell.angle_alpha   90.00
_cell.angle_beta   90.00
_cell.angle_gamma   90.00
#
_symmetry.space_group_name_H-M   'P 1'
#
loop_
_entity.id
_entity.type
_entity.pdbx_description
1 polymer ?
#
loop_
_entity_poly.entity_id
_entity_poly.type
_entity_poly.pdbx_seq_one_letter_code
_entity_poly.pdbx_strand_id
1 'polypeptide(L)' 'MVHPVILGRGMRLFDDGAARRPLDLKETKRFASGIVILELEPAQE' A
#
# COMPACT_ATOMS: atom_id res chain seq x y z
N MET A 1 3.10 2.53 3.82
CA MET A 1 4.33 3.24 3.36
C MET A 1 4.95 2.42 2.24
N VAL A 2 5.32 3.07 1.14
CA VAL A 2 5.90 2.43 -0.05
C VAL A 2 7.29 2.99 -0.27
N HIS A 3 8.27 2.10 -0.37
CA HIS A 3 9.67 2.43 -0.65
C HIS A 3 9.96 2.28 -2.15
N PRO A 4 10.79 3.14 -2.75
CA PRO A 4 11.11 3.08 -4.18
C PRO A 4 12.17 2.00 -4.48
N VAL A 5 11.87 0.73 -4.17
CA VAL A 5 12.79 -0.40 -4.33
C VAL A 5 12.06 -1.65 -4.81
N ILE A 6 12.76 -2.48 -5.59
CA ILE A 6 12.31 -3.81 -6.01
C ILE A 6 13.09 -4.84 -5.18
N LEU A 7 12.39 -5.63 -4.36
CA LEU A 7 13.04 -6.54 -3.41
C LEU A 7 13.57 -7.85 -4.02
N GLY A 8 13.03 -8.30 -5.16
CA GLY A 8 13.38 -9.59 -5.78
C GLY A 8 12.87 -10.82 -5.02
N ARG A 9 13.12 -10.91 -3.71
CA ARG A 9 12.55 -11.89 -2.76
C ARG A 9 12.32 -11.23 -1.40
N GLY A 10 11.30 -11.66 -0.66
CA GLY A 10 10.98 -11.12 0.66
C GLY A 10 9.73 -11.74 1.27
N MET A 11 9.44 -11.34 2.51
CA MET A 11 8.20 -11.71 3.18
C MET A 11 7.03 -10.97 2.55
N ARG A 12 5.91 -11.68 2.32
CA ARG A 12 4.71 -11.09 1.73
C ARG A 12 3.94 -10.31 2.80
N LEU A 13 3.33 -9.20 2.40
CA LEU A 13 2.43 -8.41 3.27
C LEU A 13 1.08 -9.09 3.49
N PHE A 14 0.65 -9.91 2.53
CA PHE A 14 -0.60 -10.64 2.54
C PHE A 14 -0.36 -12.06 2.02
N ASP A 15 -1.16 -13.01 2.49
CA ASP A 15 -1.13 -14.37 2.01
C ASP A 15 -1.73 -14.49 0.61
N ASP A 16 -1.27 -15.51 -0.12
CA ASP A 16 -1.84 -15.82 -1.43
C ASP A 16 -3.28 -16.32 -1.26
N GLY A 17 -4.24 -15.67 -1.93
CA GLY A 17 -5.66 -15.99 -1.82
C GLY A 17 -6.43 -15.21 -0.74
N ALA A 18 -5.81 -14.21 -0.09
CA ALA A 18 -6.52 -13.31 0.81
C ALA A 18 -7.74 -12.65 0.13
N ALA A 19 -8.83 -12.49 0.88
CA ALA A 19 -10.06 -11.87 0.37
C ALA A 19 -9.78 -10.43 -0.11
N ARG A 20 -10.29 -10.08 -1.29
CA ARG A 20 -10.19 -8.72 -1.82
C ARG A 20 -11.13 -7.81 -1.04
N ARG A 21 -10.59 -6.79 -0.39
CA ARG A 21 -11.35 -5.74 0.28
C ARG A 21 -11.22 -4.43 -0.51
N PRO A 22 -12.33 -3.79 -0.92
CA PRO A 22 -12.27 -2.48 -1.55
C PRO A 22 -11.88 -1.42 -0.51
N LEU A 23 -10.98 -0.51 -0.92
CA LEU A 23 -10.48 0.59 -0.09
C LEU A 23 -10.47 1.87 -0.93
N ASP A 24 -10.83 2.99 -0.31
CA ASP A 24 -10.70 4.32 -0.88
C ASP A 24 -9.38 4.96 -0.47
N LEU A 25 -8.78 5.71 -1.40
CA LEU A 25 -7.57 6.49 -1.14
C LEU A 25 -7.96 7.82 -0.51
N LYS A 26 -7.66 7.95 0.78
CA LYS A 26 -7.96 9.15 1.57
C LYS A 26 -6.90 10.23 1.37
N GLU A 27 -5.62 9.85 1.47
CA GLU A 27 -4.51 10.80 1.37
C GLU A 27 -3.28 10.16 0.72
N THR A 28 -2.49 10.98 0.04
CA THR A 28 -1.15 10.63 -0.43
C THR A 28 -0.14 11.68 0.01
N LYS A 29 0.82 11.27 0.84
CA LYS A 29 1.95 12.11 1.25
C LYS A 29 3.24 11.64 0.59
N ARG A 30 3.91 12.54 -0.13
CA ARG A 30 5.18 12.28 -0.84
C ARG A 30 6.35 12.93 -0.12
N PHE A 31 7.47 12.22 -0.06
CA PHE A 31 8.71 12.72 0.49
C PHE A 31 9.76 12.87 -0.60
N ALA A 32 10.69 13.82 -0.45
CA ALA A 32 11.78 14.06 -1.41
C ALA A 32 12.69 12.83 -1.62
N SER A 33 12.72 11.90 -0.66
CA SER A 33 13.40 10.60 -0.78
C SER A 33 12.75 9.61 -1.74
N GLY A 34 11.57 9.94 -2.30
CA GLY A 34 10.77 9.03 -3.12
C GLY A 34 9.87 8.08 -2.33
N ILE A 35 9.91 8.15 -0.99
CA ILE A 35 8.96 7.41 -0.14
C ILE A 35 7.57 8.02 -0.30
N VAL A 36 6.55 7.14 -0.35
CA VAL A 36 5.13 7.54 -0.40
C VAL A 36 4.37 6.91 0.76
N ILE A 37 3.58 7.72 1.47
CA ILE A 37 2.59 7.24 2.44
C ILE A 37 1.22 7.37 1.79
N LEU A 38 0.47 6.27 1.77
CA LEU A 38 -0.92 6.21 1.34
C LEU A 38 -1.77 5.96 2.58
N GLU A 39 -2.75 6.81 2.83
CA GLU A 39 -3.79 6.57 3.82
C GLU A 39 -5.01 6.01 3.11
N LEU A 40 -5.45 4.83 3.56
CA LEU A 40 -6.55 4.08 2.96
C LEU A 40 -7.64 3.88 4.01
N GLU A 41 -8.89 4.02 3.59
CA GLU A 41 -10.05 3.68 4.40
C GLU A 41 -10.92 2.64 3.69
N PRO A 42 -11.75 1.88 4.42
CA PRO A 42 -12.72 0.99 3.78
C PRO A 42 -13.60 1.78 2.83
N ALA A 43 -13.77 1.27 1.60
CA ALA A 43 -14.68 1.89 0.67
C ALA A 43 -16.11 1.85 1.24
N GLN A 44 -16.85 2.95 1.08
CA GLN A 44 -18.29 2.96 1.35
C GLN A 44 -19.03 2.38 0.14
N GLU A 45 -20.05 1.56 0.39
CA GLU A 45 -20.89 0.95 -0.66
C GLU A 45 -21.70 1.98 -1.45
#